data_AF-A0A0G4PJE0-F1
#
_entry.id   AF-A0A0G4PJE0-F1
#
_cell.length_a   1.000
_cell.length_b   1.000
_cell.length_c   1.000
_cell.angle_alpha   90.00
_cell.angle_beta   90.00
_cell.angle_gamma   90.00
#
_symmetry.space_group_name_H-M   'P 1'
#
loop_
_entity.id
_entity.type
_entity.pdbx_description
1 polymer ?
#
loop_
_entity_poly.entity_id
_entity_poly.type
_entity_poly.pdbx_seq_one_letter_code
_entity_poly.pdbx_strand_id
1 'polypeptide(L)'
;MQRPTMFLKLVALLLVTCESLADIPPLYRSRPYDLGAFDRWPHQLYHSSNAIGPILNVHEESVQCYNDSIYTVVPYWGKQVNIPGVMLLDTKGYLVWHSTGYVTADIQSFQGEHYIVSLSVDSSYYALINSRYEEVYQIRSGNGWQLDAHELTLSPSGTALLVINGVFAVNQTTFEAPPEVEFILDAGFQEIEVQTGEVLFEWRASDHYTFEEYYHFQPGDGKSEKTAPDFFHVNSIEKDDLGNYLISCRMMSSIVYVDGRTGAVIWKLGGKGNMFKDLSGGAATDFNGQHHARFHENGRIVSIFDNGNCPGRPVTGPTRGLTVVLDTEKMTVQLQHEYISPNSVLTDNSGSMQILDSGNVVLGFGPNANWAEYASNGSLLCNVHMGPETFFNSGEIRSYRISKSPWVGHPQTMPEIAVDDGRVYVSWNGATEMSMWSLNVTDIEGVGGESVCLGAFPKDGFETEIPVPTNPTGRYLFASALNRAGQVLGSTSTVQWRSKPRQGIVHQGL
;
A
#
# COMPACT_ATOMS: atom_id res chain seq x y z
N MET A 1 -40.20 -17.07 -65.30
CA MET A 1 -40.06 -15.84 -64.49
C MET A 1 -40.55 -16.13 -63.08
N GLN A 2 -39.63 -16.47 -62.17
CA GLN A 2 -39.90 -16.59 -60.74
C GLN A 2 -38.87 -15.70 -60.04
N ARG A 3 -39.37 -14.68 -59.33
CA ARG A 3 -38.55 -13.76 -58.53
C ARG A 3 -38.28 -14.40 -57.17
N PRO A 4 -37.03 -14.39 -56.65
CA PRO A 4 -36.78 -14.76 -55.28
C PRO A 4 -37.06 -13.58 -54.34
N THR A 5 -37.83 -13.85 -53.29
CA THR A 5 -38.09 -12.96 -52.16
C THR A 5 -36.85 -12.90 -51.26
N MET A 6 -36.26 -11.71 -51.09
CA MET A 6 -35.25 -11.45 -50.07
C MET A 6 -35.88 -11.57 -48.68
N PHE A 7 -35.36 -12.47 -47.85
CA PHE A 7 -35.56 -12.42 -46.40
C PHE A 7 -34.58 -11.40 -45.81
N LEU A 8 -35.12 -10.27 -45.34
CA LEU A 8 -34.38 -9.29 -44.55
C LEU A 8 -34.17 -9.90 -43.15
N LYS A 9 -32.93 -10.27 -42.81
CA LYS A 9 -32.57 -10.66 -41.44
C LYS A 9 -32.54 -9.39 -40.58
N LEU A 10 -33.55 -9.23 -39.73
CA LEU A 10 -33.51 -8.25 -38.65
C LEU A 10 -32.43 -8.70 -37.65
N VAL A 11 -31.31 -7.99 -37.62
CA VAL A 11 -30.35 -8.10 -36.51
C VAL A 11 -30.94 -7.30 -35.36
N ALA A 12 -31.45 -8.00 -34.35
CA ALA A 12 -31.83 -7.37 -33.09
C ALA A 12 -30.56 -6.89 -32.39
N LEU A 13 -30.32 -5.58 -32.42
CA LEU A 13 -29.31 -4.93 -31.59
C LEU A 13 -29.83 -5.00 -30.14
N LEU A 14 -29.32 -5.95 -29.35
CA LEU A 14 -29.51 -5.96 -27.90
C LEU A 14 -28.79 -4.73 -27.36
N LEU A 15 -29.55 -3.65 -27.13
CA LEU A 15 -29.16 -2.56 -26.25
C LEU A 15 -29.05 -3.17 -24.84
N VAL A 16 -27.85 -3.58 -24.45
CA VAL A 16 -27.54 -3.78 -23.04
C VAL A 16 -27.57 -2.39 -22.43
N THR A 17 -28.65 -2.08 -21.70
CA THR A 17 -28.66 -0.95 -20.78
C THR A 17 -27.57 -1.24 -19.76
N CYS A 18 -26.44 -0.56 -19.89
CA CYS A 18 -25.40 -0.58 -18.87
C CYS A 18 -25.99 0.14 -17.67
N GLU A 19 -26.54 -0.59 -16.70
CA GLU A 19 -26.88 0.00 -15.40
C GLU A 19 -25.55 0.51 -14.81
N SER A 20 -25.43 1.82 -14.59
CA SER A 20 -24.27 2.36 -13.87
C SER A 20 -24.43 1.96 -12.41
N LEU A 21 -23.52 1.13 -11.92
CA LEU A 21 -23.45 0.78 -10.51
C LEU A 21 -22.79 1.93 -9.74
N ALA A 22 -23.19 2.10 -8.48
CA ALA A 22 -22.54 3.01 -7.54
C ALA A 22 -21.05 2.64 -7.33
N ASP A 23 -20.81 1.34 -7.12
CA ASP A 23 -19.49 0.73 -7.11
C ASP A 23 -19.49 -0.47 -8.06
N ILE A 24 -18.43 -0.59 -8.87
CA ILE A 24 -18.11 -1.80 -9.59
C ILE A 24 -17.54 -2.81 -8.59
N PRO A 25 -18.19 -3.97 -8.37
CA PRO A 25 -17.70 -4.98 -7.43
C PRO A 25 -16.40 -5.62 -7.95
N PRO A 26 -15.60 -6.24 -7.05
CA PRO A 26 -14.47 -7.06 -7.47
C PRO A 26 -14.90 -8.13 -8.48
N LEU A 27 -14.05 -8.37 -9.46
CA LEU A 27 -14.16 -9.51 -10.35
C LEU A 27 -13.62 -10.76 -9.64
N TYR A 28 -14.10 -11.93 -10.05
CA TYR A 28 -13.68 -13.20 -9.44
C TYR A 28 -13.04 -14.09 -10.51
N ARG A 29 -11.76 -14.41 -10.33
CA ARG A 29 -10.96 -15.28 -11.23
C ARG A 29 -11.13 -14.90 -12.71
N SER A 30 -11.17 -13.59 -12.98
CA SER A 30 -11.49 -13.04 -14.30
C SER A 30 -10.29 -13.10 -15.22
N ARG A 31 -10.21 -14.16 -16.04
CA ARG A 31 -9.15 -14.29 -17.03
C ARG A 31 -9.04 -13.09 -18.00
N PRO A 32 -10.12 -12.46 -18.48
CA PRO A 32 -10.00 -11.24 -19.29
C PRO A 32 -9.33 -10.09 -18.53
N TYR A 33 -9.52 -9.98 -17.22
CA TYR A 33 -8.82 -9.01 -16.38
C TYR A 33 -7.33 -9.29 -16.34
N ASP A 34 -6.93 -10.53 -16.04
CA ASP A 34 -5.51 -10.89 -15.94
C ASP A 34 -4.75 -10.76 -17.26
N LEU A 35 -5.47 -10.88 -18.39
CA LEU A 35 -4.95 -10.65 -19.73
C LEU A 35 -4.93 -9.16 -20.15
N GLY A 36 -5.39 -8.26 -19.28
CA GLY A 36 -5.43 -6.81 -19.55
C GLY A 36 -6.47 -6.41 -20.61
N ALA A 37 -7.54 -7.19 -20.78
CA ALA A 37 -8.56 -6.94 -21.80
C ALA A 37 -9.50 -5.77 -21.45
N PHE A 38 -9.62 -5.42 -20.16
CA PHE A 38 -10.40 -4.27 -19.71
C PHE A 38 -9.56 -2.99 -19.79
N ASP A 39 -8.47 -2.94 -19.01
CA ASP A 39 -7.52 -1.85 -18.96
C ASP A 39 -6.18 -2.37 -18.40
N ARG A 40 -5.10 -1.61 -18.59
CA ARG A 40 -3.81 -1.81 -17.91
C ARG A 40 -3.83 -1.30 -16.48
N TRP A 41 -4.70 -0.33 -16.19
CA TRP A 41 -5.00 0.17 -14.84
C TRP A 41 -6.51 0.06 -14.58
N PRO A 42 -7.01 -1.10 -14.15
CA PRO A 42 -8.44 -1.27 -13.88
C PRO A 42 -8.86 -0.44 -12.66
N HIS A 43 -9.65 0.61 -12.91
CA HIS A 43 -10.14 1.55 -11.89
C HIS A 43 -11.58 1.96 -12.19
N GLN A 44 -12.22 2.52 -11.18
CA GLN A 44 -13.57 3.07 -11.27
C GLN A 44 -13.58 4.51 -10.79
N LEU A 45 -14.52 5.27 -11.36
CA LEU A 45 -14.85 6.64 -10.97
C LEU A 45 -16.21 6.64 -10.30
N TYR A 46 -16.43 7.61 -9.43
CA TYR A 46 -17.68 7.75 -8.68
C TYR A 46 -18.53 8.88 -9.23
N HIS A 47 -19.85 8.78 -9.08
CA HIS A 47 -20.78 9.82 -9.52
C HIS A 47 -20.74 11.06 -8.62
N SER A 48 -20.58 10.86 -7.31
CA SER A 48 -20.64 11.89 -6.28
C SER A 48 -19.27 12.46 -5.88
N SER A 49 -18.16 11.77 -6.17
CA SER A 49 -16.83 12.15 -5.73
C SER A 49 -15.79 12.02 -6.84
N ASN A 50 -14.74 12.83 -6.76
CA ASN A 50 -13.55 12.70 -7.63
C ASN A 50 -12.55 11.65 -7.14
N ALA A 51 -12.89 10.87 -6.11
CA ALA A 51 -12.09 9.74 -5.67
C ALA A 51 -11.98 8.69 -6.79
N ILE A 52 -10.93 7.85 -6.70
CA ILE A 52 -10.69 6.76 -7.64
C ILE A 52 -10.52 5.50 -6.82
N GLY A 53 -11.33 4.49 -7.16
CA GLY A 53 -11.26 3.16 -6.55
C GLY A 53 -10.61 2.16 -7.52
N PRO A 54 -9.91 1.13 -7.03
CA PRO A 54 -9.46 0.06 -7.88
C PRO A 54 -10.64 -0.84 -8.29
N ILE A 55 -10.53 -1.49 -9.44
CA ILE A 55 -11.33 -2.68 -9.74
C ILE A 55 -10.40 -3.87 -9.50
N LEU A 56 -10.72 -4.68 -8.50
CA LEU A 56 -9.90 -5.82 -8.09
C LEU A 56 -10.33 -7.09 -8.83
N ASN A 57 -9.41 -8.05 -8.90
CA ASN A 57 -9.69 -9.42 -9.32
C ASN A 57 -9.28 -10.39 -8.20
N VAL A 58 -10.29 -10.99 -7.56
CA VAL A 58 -10.12 -11.91 -6.42
C VAL A 58 -9.95 -13.32 -6.97
N HIS A 59 -8.80 -13.93 -6.70
CA HIS A 59 -8.48 -15.29 -7.12
C HIS A 59 -8.79 -16.33 -6.04
N GLU A 60 -8.49 -15.99 -4.80
CA GLU A 60 -8.83 -16.82 -3.64
C GLU A 60 -9.45 -15.96 -2.55
N GLU A 61 -10.42 -16.53 -1.86
CA GLU A 61 -11.24 -15.85 -0.86
C GLU A 61 -11.51 -16.79 0.31
N SER A 62 -11.39 -16.27 1.52
CA SER A 62 -11.71 -16.98 2.75
C SER A 62 -12.25 -16.00 3.78
N VAL A 63 -13.29 -16.43 4.50
CA VAL A 63 -13.84 -15.67 5.64
C VAL A 63 -12.81 -15.40 6.74
N GLN A 64 -11.70 -16.16 6.77
CA GLN A 64 -10.59 -15.94 7.71
C GLN A 64 -9.79 -14.67 7.41
N CYS A 65 -9.88 -14.11 6.20
CA CYS A 65 -9.27 -12.83 5.85
C CYS A 65 -10.16 -11.63 6.21
N TYR A 66 -11.39 -11.89 6.67
CA TYR A 66 -12.43 -10.87 6.85
C TYR A 66 -12.51 -10.36 8.28
N ASN A 67 -12.28 -9.07 8.41
CA ASN A 67 -12.41 -8.32 9.66
C ASN A 67 -12.80 -6.88 9.32
N ASP A 68 -14.02 -6.49 9.71
CA ASP A 68 -14.59 -5.17 9.40
C ASP A 68 -13.85 -4.00 10.05
N SER A 69 -12.97 -4.27 11.02
CA SER A 69 -12.14 -3.26 11.67
C SER A 69 -10.74 -3.16 11.07
N ILE A 70 -10.39 -3.95 10.05
CA ILE A 70 -9.07 -3.96 9.40
C ILE A 70 -9.21 -3.54 7.95
N TYR A 71 -8.37 -2.60 7.54
CA TYR A 71 -8.33 -2.07 6.19
C TYR A 71 -7.04 -2.50 5.49
N THR A 72 -7.14 -2.76 4.19
CA THR A 72 -5.97 -3.00 3.34
C THR A 72 -5.41 -1.65 2.91
N VAL A 73 -4.16 -1.38 3.25
CA VAL A 73 -3.44 -0.15 2.90
C VAL A 73 -2.73 -0.37 1.57
N VAL A 74 -3.10 0.40 0.56
CA VAL A 74 -2.62 0.23 -0.82
C VAL A 74 -2.16 1.57 -1.41
N PRO A 75 -0.85 1.87 -1.36
CA PRO A 75 -0.27 2.97 -2.14
C PRO A 75 -0.17 2.61 -3.62
N TYR A 76 -0.98 3.26 -4.45
CA TYR A 76 -1.03 3.07 -5.90
C TYR A 76 -0.06 4.00 -6.64
N TRP A 77 0.82 3.44 -7.46
CA TRP A 77 1.66 4.19 -8.40
C TRP A 77 2.10 3.31 -9.58
N GLY A 78 2.73 3.88 -10.61
CA GLY A 78 3.22 3.11 -11.77
C GLY A 78 3.09 3.87 -13.08
N LYS A 79 3.54 3.26 -14.19
CA LYS A 79 3.56 3.92 -15.52
C LYS A 79 2.17 4.25 -16.06
N GLN A 80 1.15 3.47 -15.71
CA GLN A 80 -0.23 3.67 -16.17
C GLN A 80 -1.13 4.29 -15.10
N VAL A 81 -0.62 4.45 -13.88
CA VAL A 81 -1.37 5.06 -12.78
C VAL A 81 -1.26 6.57 -12.92
N ASN A 82 -2.25 7.17 -13.55
CA ASN A 82 -2.24 8.61 -13.87
C ASN A 82 -2.41 9.48 -12.62
N ILE A 83 -2.99 8.94 -11.56
CA ILE A 83 -3.24 9.62 -10.29
C ILE A 83 -2.69 8.74 -9.18
N PRO A 84 -1.37 8.81 -8.88
CA PRO A 84 -0.78 8.11 -7.77
C PRO A 84 -1.39 8.60 -6.45
N GLY A 85 -1.54 7.69 -5.50
CA GLY A 85 -2.15 8.02 -4.23
C GLY A 85 -2.24 6.84 -3.29
N VAL A 86 -2.60 7.14 -2.05
CA VAL A 86 -2.81 6.14 -1.01
C VAL A 86 -4.29 5.80 -0.95
N MET A 87 -4.59 4.51 -0.88
CA MET A 87 -5.93 4.00 -0.71
C MET A 87 -6.03 3.15 0.57
N LEU A 88 -7.13 3.30 1.29
CA LEU A 88 -7.60 2.30 2.25
C LEU A 88 -8.77 1.56 1.61
N LEU A 89 -8.69 0.24 1.61
CA LEU A 89 -9.75 -0.64 1.11
C LEU A 89 -10.37 -1.41 2.26
N ASP A 90 -11.69 -1.56 2.23
CA ASP A 90 -12.39 -2.44 3.17
C ASP A 90 -12.09 -3.92 2.88
N THR A 91 -12.66 -4.80 3.70
CA THR A 91 -12.42 -6.24 3.58
C THR A 91 -12.95 -6.86 2.28
N LYS A 92 -13.91 -6.21 1.63
CA LYS A 92 -14.47 -6.60 0.33
C LYS A 92 -13.72 -5.95 -0.83
N GLY A 93 -12.77 -5.06 -0.55
CA GLY A 93 -11.98 -4.36 -1.55
C GLY A 93 -12.61 -3.08 -2.08
N TYR A 94 -13.67 -2.58 -1.46
CA TYR A 94 -14.21 -1.26 -1.80
C TYR A 94 -13.35 -0.16 -1.21
N LEU A 95 -13.34 1.00 -1.87
CA LEU A 95 -12.63 2.17 -1.38
C LEU A 95 -13.23 2.65 -0.05
N VAL A 96 -12.37 3.06 0.87
CA VAL A 96 -12.74 3.71 2.13
C VAL A 96 -12.17 5.11 2.17
N TRP A 97 -10.90 5.25 1.80
CA TRP A 97 -10.21 6.52 1.71
C TRP A 97 -9.26 6.54 0.52
N HIS A 98 -9.23 7.65 -0.20
CA HIS A 98 -8.26 7.96 -1.25
C HIS A 98 -7.64 9.33 -1.00
N SER A 99 -6.31 9.42 -1.11
CA SER A 99 -5.59 10.69 -1.13
C SER A 99 -4.48 10.70 -2.18
N THR A 100 -4.39 11.81 -2.91
CA THR A 100 -3.26 12.12 -3.78
C THR A 100 -2.14 12.82 -3.01
N GLY A 101 -0.95 12.93 -3.61
CA GLY A 101 0.18 13.68 -3.02
C GLY A 101 1.16 12.82 -2.22
N TYR A 102 0.90 11.52 -2.17
CA TYR A 102 1.64 10.53 -1.38
C TYR A 102 1.90 9.27 -2.19
N VAL A 103 2.99 8.55 -1.90
CA VAL A 103 3.45 7.41 -2.73
C VAL A 103 3.74 6.12 -1.95
N THR A 104 3.78 6.18 -0.62
CA THR A 104 3.87 5.02 0.27
C THR A 104 2.82 5.16 1.35
N ALA A 105 2.45 4.05 2.01
CA ALA A 105 1.59 4.14 3.18
C ALA A 105 1.74 2.91 4.06
N ASP A 106 1.72 3.17 5.36
CA ASP A 106 1.49 2.19 6.40
C ASP A 106 0.70 2.84 7.54
N ILE A 107 0.03 2.05 8.37
CA ILE A 107 -0.65 2.58 9.56
C ILE A 107 0.10 2.10 10.79
N GLN A 108 0.59 3.06 11.58
CA GLN A 108 1.44 2.80 12.74
C GLN A 108 0.86 3.46 13.99
N SER A 109 1.13 2.86 15.14
CA SER A 109 0.74 3.41 16.44
C SER A 109 1.83 4.32 16.99
N PHE A 110 1.46 5.48 17.49
CA PHE A 110 2.39 6.43 18.09
C PHE A 110 1.70 7.19 19.21
N GLN A 111 2.29 7.16 20.41
CA GLN A 111 1.76 7.83 21.61
C GLN A 111 0.27 7.53 21.92
N GLY A 112 -0.19 6.32 21.60
CA GLY A 112 -1.56 5.87 21.86
C GLY A 112 -2.57 6.18 20.75
N GLU A 113 -2.14 6.85 19.68
CA GLU A 113 -2.95 7.16 18.51
C GLU A 113 -2.44 6.40 17.27
N HIS A 114 -3.29 6.25 16.26
CA HIS A 114 -2.89 5.69 14.97
C HIS A 114 -2.67 6.79 13.94
N TYR A 115 -1.62 6.63 13.14
CA TYR A 115 -1.28 7.54 12.04
C TYR A 115 -1.09 6.76 10.75
N ILE A 116 -1.58 7.31 9.65
CA ILE A 116 -1.10 6.93 8.31
C ILE A 116 0.26 7.60 8.13
N VAL A 117 1.30 6.79 7.95
CA VAL A 117 2.68 7.21 7.71
C VAL A 117 2.95 7.08 6.23
N SER A 118 3.34 8.18 5.60
CA SER A 118 3.32 8.27 4.13
C SER A 118 4.38 9.22 3.58
N LEU A 119 5.10 8.81 2.54
CA LEU A 119 6.09 9.66 1.87
C LEU A 119 5.39 10.66 0.92
N SER A 120 5.78 11.93 0.99
CA SER A 120 5.35 12.95 0.03
C SER A 120 5.77 12.60 -1.41
N VAL A 121 4.99 13.00 -2.40
CA VAL A 121 5.24 12.67 -3.82
C VAL A 121 6.59 13.20 -4.34
N ASP A 122 7.11 14.27 -3.74
CA ASP A 122 8.42 14.85 -4.05
C ASP A 122 9.57 14.22 -3.23
N SER A 123 9.27 13.19 -2.43
CA SER A 123 10.19 12.48 -1.54
C SER A 123 10.93 13.39 -0.54
N SER A 124 10.37 14.55 -0.20
CA SER A 124 11.05 15.51 0.67
C SER A 124 10.80 15.29 2.17
N TYR A 125 9.70 14.61 2.55
CA TYR A 125 9.38 14.24 3.94
C TYR A 125 8.41 13.05 4.00
N TYR A 126 8.36 12.41 5.16
CA TYR A 126 7.24 11.57 5.55
C TYR A 126 6.23 12.36 6.38
N ALA A 127 4.95 12.24 6.05
CA ALA A 127 3.85 12.78 6.81
C ALA A 127 3.32 11.75 7.81
N LEU A 128 2.97 12.21 9.02
CA LEU A 128 2.08 11.49 9.92
C LEU A 128 0.70 12.13 9.82
N ILE A 129 -0.27 11.37 9.32
CA ILE A 129 -1.63 11.82 9.04
C ILE A 129 -2.56 11.21 10.09
N ASN A 130 -3.28 12.06 10.83
CA ASN A 130 -4.14 11.63 11.94
C ASN A 130 -5.50 11.07 11.44
N SER A 131 -6.36 10.63 12.38
CA SER A 131 -7.72 10.13 12.10
C SER A 131 -8.64 11.16 11.42
N ARG A 132 -8.32 12.46 11.47
CA ARG A 132 -9.03 13.53 10.77
C ARG A 132 -8.51 13.80 9.36
N TYR A 133 -7.51 13.03 8.93
CA TYR A 133 -6.77 13.19 7.68
C TYR A 133 -5.97 14.50 7.60
N GLU A 134 -5.48 14.98 8.74
CA GLU A 134 -4.61 16.14 8.84
C GLU A 134 -3.16 15.69 9.03
N GLU A 135 -2.23 16.29 8.27
CA GLU A 135 -0.80 16.16 8.58
C GLU A 135 -0.51 16.84 9.92
N VAL A 136 -0.01 16.07 10.88
CA VAL A 136 0.36 16.59 12.21
C VAL A 136 1.87 16.67 12.41
N TYR A 137 2.63 15.85 11.67
CA TYR A 137 4.10 15.87 11.68
C TYR A 137 4.65 15.67 10.27
N GLN A 138 5.80 16.31 10.02
CA GLN A 138 6.62 16.08 8.83
C GLN A 138 8.02 15.68 9.28
N ILE A 139 8.45 14.48 8.92
CA ILE A 139 9.74 13.91 9.28
C ILE A 139 10.67 13.95 8.08
N ARG A 140 11.89 14.47 8.28
CA ARG A 140 12.89 14.67 7.22
C ARG A 140 14.21 14.08 7.67
N SER A 141 15.03 13.64 6.72
CA SER A 141 16.43 13.30 7.00
C SER A 141 17.23 14.54 7.40
N GLY A 142 18.25 14.34 8.25
CA GLY A 142 19.19 15.37 8.68
C GLY A 142 20.59 15.18 8.10
N ASN A 143 21.52 16.05 8.51
CA ASN A 143 22.97 15.96 8.23
C ASN A 143 23.36 15.90 6.73
N GLY A 144 22.52 16.38 5.82
CA GLY A 144 22.79 16.41 4.38
C GLY A 144 22.51 15.10 3.66
N TRP A 145 21.96 14.10 4.35
CA TRP A 145 21.49 12.86 3.76
C TRP A 145 20.19 13.05 2.98
N GLN A 146 20.02 12.28 1.90
CA GLN A 146 18.75 12.22 1.18
C GLN A 146 17.81 11.26 1.90
N LEU A 147 16.55 11.67 2.00
CA LEU A 147 15.48 10.82 2.50
C LEU A 147 15.20 9.72 1.48
N ASP A 148 15.11 8.50 1.98
CA ASP A 148 14.83 7.33 1.16
C ASP A 148 13.39 6.83 1.37
N ALA A 149 12.78 6.34 0.29
CA ALA A 149 11.36 5.95 0.26
C ALA A 149 11.05 4.58 0.91
N HIS A 150 12.06 3.82 1.34
CA HIS A 150 11.86 2.42 1.72
C HIS A 150 11.30 2.23 3.14
N GLU A 151 11.57 3.14 4.08
CA GLU A 151 11.11 2.98 5.46
C GLU A 151 10.90 4.31 6.18
N LEU A 152 9.76 4.40 6.88
CA LEU A 152 9.67 5.11 8.14
C LEU A 152 8.96 4.22 9.16
N THR A 153 9.59 3.96 10.31
CA THR A 153 9.00 3.21 11.42
C THR A 153 9.02 4.06 12.69
N LEU A 154 7.85 4.22 13.30
CA LEU A 154 7.68 4.93 14.56
C LEU A 154 8.06 4.02 15.74
N SER A 155 8.78 4.59 16.70
CA SER A 155 9.15 3.92 17.93
C SER A 155 8.23 4.35 19.09
N PRO A 156 7.90 3.45 20.04
CA PRO A 156 7.20 3.81 21.26
C PRO A 156 7.90 4.89 22.09
N SER A 157 9.21 5.10 21.92
CA SER A 157 9.99 6.13 22.62
C SER A 157 9.79 7.56 22.10
N GLY A 158 8.89 7.78 21.14
CA GLY A 158 8.64 9.14 20.60
C GLY A 158 9.53 9.51 19.41
N THR A 159 10.18 8.54 18.79
CA THR A 159 11.13 8.73 17.69
C THR A 159 10.64 8.07 16.41
N ALA A 160 11.23 8.46 15.28
CA ALA A 160 11.03 7.87 13.97
C ALA A 160 12.37 7.35 13.42
N LEU A 161 12.35 6.14 12.86
CA LEU A 161 13.47 5.55 12.15
C LEU A 161 13.22 5.69 10.66
N LEU A 162 14.16 6.27 9.93
CA LEU A 162 14.05 6.39 8.47
C LEU A 162 15.32 5.92 7.78
N VAL A 163 15.17 5.36 6.58
CA VAL A 163 16.31 5.07 5.71
C VAL A 163 16.81 6.38 5.08
N ILE A 164 18.13 6.47 4.98
CA ILE A 164 18.84 7.54 4.29
C ILE A 164 19.77 6.96 3.24
N ASN A 165 20.02 7.73 2.19
CA ASN A 165 21.05 7.43 1.20
C ASN A 165 21.82 8.69 0.79
N GLY A 166 23.01 8.52 0.23
CA GLY A 166 23.81 9.64 -0.24
C GLY A 166 25.08 9.18 -0.95
N VAL A 167 25.57 10.02 -1.88
CA VAL A 167 26.81 9.73 -2.60
C VAL A 167 27.99 10.32 -1.83
N PHE A 168 28.96 9.47 -1.51
CA PHE A 168 30.14 9.86 -0.74
C PHE A 168 31.42 9.30 -1.35
N ALA A 169 32.53 9.99 -1.09
CA ALA A 169 33.84 9.43 -1.33
C ALA A 169 34.06 8.18 -0.46
N VAL A 170 34.69 7.16 -1.04
CA VAL A 170 34.98 5.90 -0.34
C VAL A 170 36.04 6.12 0.74
N ASN A 171 35.76 5.68 1.96
CA ASN A 171 36.80 5.51 2.96
C ASN A 171 37.51 4.16 2.73
N GLN A 172 38.67 4.22 2.08
CA GLN A 172 39.46 3.02 1.75
C GLN A 172 40.00 2.26 2.98
N THR A 173 40.01 2.89 4.15
CA THR A 173 40.49 2.25 5.39
C THR A 173 39.46 1.30 5.98
N THR A 174 38.17 1.60 5.80
CA THR A 174 37.07 0.82 6.38
C THR A 174 36.39 -0.07 5.35
N PHE A 175 36.11 0.47 4.16
CA PHE A 175 35.36 -0.25 3.14
C PHE A 175 36.24 -1.13 2.26
N GLU A 176 37.54 -0.85 2.15
CA GLU A 176 38.51 -1.66 1.40
C GLU A 176 38.12 -1.94 -0.07
N ALA A 177 37.57 -0.92 -0.75
CA ALA A 177 37.22 -1.05 -2.16
C ALA A 177 38.48 -1.04 -3.06
N PRO A 178 38.37 -1.52 -4.31
CA PRO A 178 39.42 -1.32 -5.30
C PRO A 178 39.78 0.17 -5.45
N PRO A 179 41.06 0.54 -5.63
CA PRO A 179 41.50 1.93 -5.69
C PRO A 179 40.83 2.79 -6.77
N GLU A 180 40.30 2.16 -7.83
CA GLU A 180 39.54 2.81 -8.89
C GLU A 180 38.11 3.22 -8.49
N VAL A 181 37.59 2.71 -7.37
CA VAL A 181 36.28 3.07 -6.82
C VAL A 181 36.49 4.25 -5.87
N GLU A 182 36.19 5.45 -6.36
CA GLU A 182 36.35 6.70 -5.61
C GLU A 182 35.08 7.13 -4.86
N PHE A 183 33.90 6.77 -5.39
CA PHE A 183 32.59 7.13 -4.86
C PHE A 183 31.65 5.93 -4.76
N ILE A 184 30.81 5.93 -3.72
CA ILE A 184 29.70 4.98 -3.52
C ILE A 184 28.39 5.72 -3.26
N LEU A 185 27.27 5.14 -3.71
CA LEU A 185 25.97 5.46 -3.13
C LEU A 185 25.85 4.63 -1.85
N ASP A 186 26.02 5.32 -0.74
CA ASP A 186 25.95 4.73 0.58
C ASP A 186 24.52 4.77 1.11
N ALA A 187 24.24 3.91 2.08
CA ALA A 187 22.96 3.84 2.74
C ALA A 187 23.13 3.72 4.25
N GLY A 188 22.07 4.08 4.97
CA GLY A 188 22.07 4.07 6.41
C GLY A 188 20.68 4.30 6.97
N PHE A 189 20.62 4.65 8.24
CA PHE A 189 19.39 5.12 8.86
C PHE A 189 19.65 6.20 9.88
N GLN A 190 18.61 6.96 10.18
CA GLN A 190 18.58 7.92 11.27
C GLN A 190 17.46 7.57 12.25
N GLU A 191 17.72 7.76 13.53
CA GLU A 191 16.68 7.91 14.54
C GLU A 191 16.45 9.41 14.77
N ILE A 192 15.21 9.84 14.63
CA ILE A 192 14.81 11.24 14.70
C ILE A 192 13.76 11.43 15.79
N GLU A 193 13.91 12.46 16.59
CA GLU A 193 12.86 12.88 17.52
C GLU A 193 11.69 13.51 16.72
N VAL A 194 10.47 12.99 16.87
CA VAL A 194 9.33 13.33 16.01
C VAL A 194 8.84 14.78 16.18
N GLN A 195 8.94 15.35 17.38
CA GLN A 195 8.44 16.68 17.73
C GLN A 195 9.39 17.81 17.29
N THR A 196 10.69 17.58 17.35
CA THR A 196 11.75 18.58 17.14
C THR A 196 12.46 18.39 15.80
N GLY A 197 12.45 17.17 15.25
CA GLY A 197 13.24 16.81 14.06
C GLY A 197 14.73 16.63 14.36
N GLU A 198 15.14 16.53 15.61
CA GLU A 198 16.54 16.30 16.00
C GLU A 198 16.99 14.88 15.62
N VAL A 199 18.12 14.77 14.92
CA VAL A 199 18.77 13.47 14.67
C VAL A 199 19.46 13.01 15.94
N LEU A 200 18.95 11.94 16.56
CA LEU A 200 19.46 11.37 17.81
C LEU A 200 20.53 10.30 17.56
N PHE A 201 20.42 9.60 16.43
CA PHE A 201 21.34 8.55 16.03
C PHE A 201 21.45 8.51 14.52
N GLU A 202 22.64 8.23 14.00
CA GLU A 202 22.92 8.06 12.59
C GLU A 202 23.86 6.88 12.43
N TRP A 203 23.54 5.97 11.52
CA TRP A 203 24.33 4.78 11.23
C TRP A 203 24.56 4.67 9.73
N ARG A 204 25.80 4.36 9.35
CA ARG A 204 26.26 4.35 7.97
C ARG A 204 26.81 2.97 7.60
N ALA A 205 26.29 2.35 6.56
CA ALA A 205 26.59 0.96 6.24
C ALA A 205 28.07 0.71 5.92
N SER A 206 28.73 1.62 5.18
CA SER A 206 30.15 1.45 4.81
C SER A 206 31.15 1.52 5.96
N ASP A 207 30.74 1.95 7.16
CA ASP A 207 31.57 1.88 8.37
C ASP A 207 31.57 0.47 8.99
N HIS A 208 30.68 -0.43 8.54
CA HIS A 208 30.39 -1.72 9.17
C HIS A 208 30.42 -2.93 8.21
N TYR A 209 30.75 -2.68 6.96
CA TYR A 209 30.88 -3.68 5.91
C TYR A 209 32.16 -3.45 5.13
N THR A 210 32.74 -4.53 4.61
CA THR A 210 33.84 -4.44 3.64
C THR A 210 33.35 -4.75 2.23
N PHE A 211 34.11 -4.31 1.23
CA PHE A 211 33.82 -4.55 -0.18
C PHE A 211 33.79 -6.05 -0.53
N GLU A 212 34.50 -6.90 0.21
CA GLU A 212 34.48 -8.35 -0.01
C GLU A 212 33.11 -8.98 0.26
N GLU A 213 32.31 -8.38 1.14
CA GLU A 213 30.96 -8.84 1.47
C GLU A 213 29.94 -8.56 0.35
N TYR A 214 30.26 -7.65 -0.57
CA TYR A 214 29.40 -7.29 -1.69
C TYR A 214 29.37 -8.37 -2.79
N TYR A 215 28.21 -8.60 -3.40
CA TYR A 215 28.04 -9.62 -4.45
C TYR A 215 28.36 -9.15 -5.89
N HIS A 216 29.06 -8.01 -6.03
CA HIS A 216 29.71 -7.52 -7.27
C HIS A 216 28.82 -7.37 -8.52
N PHE A 217 27.64 -6.73 -8.44
CA PHE A 217 27.00 -6.26 -9.68
C PHE A 217 25.95 -5.16 -9.49
N GLN A 218 26.38 -3.92 -9.69
CA GLN A 218 25.51 -2.78 -10.03
C GLN A 218 26.20 -2.00 -11.15
N PRO A 219 25.44 -1.36 -12.06
CA PRO A 219 26.00 -0.40 -12.99
C PRO A 219 26.62 0.79 -12.23
N GLY A 220 27.82 1.20 -12.64
CA GLY A 220 28.59 2.27 -12.01
C GLY A 220 30.02 1.80 -11.74
N ASP A 221 31.00 2.57 -12.19
CA ASP A 221 32.42 2.26 -11.97
C ASP A 221 33.00 2.99 -10.75
N GLY A 222 32.20 3.80 -10.05
CA GLY A 222 32.62 4.55 -8.86
C GLY A 222 33.65 5.64 -9.13
N LYS A 223 34.00 5.95 -10.38
CA LYS A 223 35.02 6.98 -10.70
C LYS A 223 34.50 8.41 -10.60
N SER A 224 33.20 8.59 -10.39
CA SER A 224 32.57 9.88 -10.20
C SER A 224 31.30 9.72 -9.37
N GLU A 225 30.84 10.80 -8.75
CA GLU A 225 29.56 10.81 -8.02
C GLU A 225 28.38 10.32 -8.88
N LYS A 226 28.41 10.55 -10.20
CA LYS A 226 27.35 10.13 -11.14
C LYS A 226 27.39 8.63 -11.49
N THR A 227 28.52 7.98 -11.23
CA THR A 227 28.73 6.55 -11.51
C THR A 227 28.95 5.76 -10.22
N ALA A 228 28.58 6.33 -9.08
CA ALA A 228 28.68 5.73 -7.76
C ALA A 228 27.75 4.50 -7.66
N PRO A 229 28.27 3.28 -7.41
CA PRO A 229 27.44 2.09 -7.29
C PRO A 229 26.68 2.08 -5.95
N ASP A 230 25.47 1.52 -5.96
CA ASP A 230 24.69 1.24 -4.75
C ASP A 230 25.10 -0.09 -4.12
N PHE A 231 25.82 -0.02 -2.99
CA PHE A 231 26.41 -1.21 -2.38
C PHE A 231 25.53 -1.91 -1.37
N PHE A 232 24.57 -1.20 -0.77
CA PHE A 232 23.89 -1.67 0.43
C PHE A 232 22.39 -1.77 0.22
N HIS A 233 21.78 -0.69 -0.27
CA HIS A 233 20.35 -0.57 -0.49
C HIS A 233 19.55 -1.03 0.74
N VAL A 234 19.69 -0.29 1.85
CA VAL A 234 18.93 -0.54 3.08
C VAL A 234 17.45 -0.31 2.78
N ASN A 235 16.58 -1.22 3.21
CA ASN A 235 15.16 -1.16 2.83
C ASN A 235 14.16 -1.40 3.97
N SER A 236 14.65 -1.74 5.16
CA SER A 236 13.81 -1.82 6.35
C SER A 236 14.64 -1.72 7.61
N ILE A 237 14.05 -1.09 8.62
CA ILE A 237 14.63 -0.88 9.95
C ILE A 237 13.56 -1.17 10.99
N GLU A 238 13.96 -1.73 12.12
CA GLU A 238 13.13 -1.82 13.33
C GLU A 238 14.02 -1.61 14.56
N LYS A 239 13.48 -0.96 15.59
CA LYS A 239 14.15 -0.80 16.89
C LYS A 239 13.47 -1.69 17.91
N ASP A 240 14.26 -2.44 18.67
CA ASP A 240 13.75 -3.27 19.75
C ASP A 240 13.68 -2.54 21.10
N ASP A 241 13.14 -3.23 22.11
CA ASP A 241 13.01 -2.70 23.47
C ASP A 241 14.36 -2.49 24.19
N LEU A 242 15.45 -3.08 23.69
CA LEU A 242 16.82 -2.85 24.19
C LEU A 242 17.44 -1.58 23.60
N GLY A 243 16.78 -1.01 22.59
CA GLY A 243 17.22 0.16 21.86
C GLY A 243 18.16 -0.15 20.70
N ASN A 244 18.29 -1.41 20.31
CA ASN A 244 19.11 -1.87 19.19
C ASN A 244 18.29 -1.94 17.90
N TYR A 245 18.97 -2.07 16.76
CA TYR A 245 18.35 -1.94 15.44
C TYR A 245 18.50 -3.19 14.60
N LEU A 246 17.39 -3.67 14.03
CA LEU A 246 17.38 -4.67 12.96
C LEU A 246 17.32 -3.95 11.62
N ILE A 247 18.22 -4.30 10.70
CA ILE A 247 18.37 -3.61 9.42
C ILE A 247 18.46 -4.64 8.30
N SER A 248 17.69 -4.47 7.23
CA SER A 248 17.80 -5.29 6.03
C SER A 248 18.61 -4.57 4.94
N CYS A 249 19.70 -5.19 4.51
CA CYS A 249 20.58 -4.72 3.44
C CYS A 249 20.38 -5.61 2.21
N ARG A 250 19.60 -5.12 1.22
CA ARG A 250 19.21 -5.90 0.04
C ARG A 250 20.40 -6.40 -0.76
N MET A 251 21.36 -5.51 -1.06
CA MET A 251 22.49 -5.82 -1.94
C MET A 251 23.52 -6.74 -1.28
N MET A 252 23.48 -6.84 0.05
CA MET A 252 24.32 -7.75 0.82
C MET A 252 23.63 -9.10 1.09
N SER A 253 22.36 -9.25 0.70
CA SER A 253 21.52 -10.40 1.05
C SER A 253 21.58 -10.72 2.55
N SER A 254 21.63 -9.67 3.39
CA SER A 254 21.87 -9.81 4.81
C SER A 254 20.94 -8.96 5.66
N ILE A 255 20.65 -9.47 6.84
CA ILE A 255 19.97 -8.77 7.92
C ILE A 255 20.98 -8.57 9.05
N VAL A 256 21.06 -7.36 9.58
CA VAL A 256 22.05 -6.96 10.58
C VAL A 256 21.35 -6.50 11.84
N TYR A 257 21.91 -6.88 12.99
CA TYR A 257 21.51 -6.35 14.27
C TYR A 257 22.63 -5.47 14.83
N VAL A 258 22.28 -4.23 15.17
CA VAL A 258 23.20 -3.15 15.50
C VAL A 258 22.95 -2.65 16.91
N ASP A 259 24.01 -2.52 17.69
CA ASP A 259 23.98 -1.93 19.02
C ASP A 259 23.61 -0.45 18.93
N GLY A 260 22.51 -0.05 19.57
CA GLY A 260 21.97 1.29 19.41
C GLY A 260 22.66 2.39 20.21
N ARG A 261 23.73 2.05 20.94
CA ARG A 261 24.56 3.03 21.67
C ARG A 261 25.87 3.30 20.96
N THR A 262 26.44 2.26 20.35
CA THR A 262 27.79 2.29 19.77
C THR A 262 27.77 2.22 18.24
N GLY A 263 26.67 1.79 17.63
CA GLY A 263 26.59 1.48 16.20
C GLY A 263 27.30 0.19 15.81
N ALA A 264 27.89 -0.55 16.75
CA ALA A 264 28.60 -1.78 16.46
C ALA A 264 27.63 -2.87 15.97
N VAL A 265 28.07 -3.65 14.98
CA VAL A 265 27.33 -4.84 14.54
C VAL A 265 27.43 -5.91 15.62
N ILE A 266 26.27 -6.36 16.12
CA ILE A 266 26.15 -7.45 17.08
C ILE A 266 26.16 -8.79 16.33
N TRP A 267 25.35 -8.91 15.29
CA TRP A 267 25.35 -10.09 14.41
C TRP A 267 24.86 -9.76 12.99
N LYS A 268 25.24 -10.63 12.04
CA LYS A 268 24.72 -10.65 10.66
C LYS A 268 24.10 -12.01 10.34
N LEU A 269 22.91 -12.01 9.76
CA LEU A 269 22.20 -13.19 9.25
C LEU A 269 22.16 -13.12 7.71
N GLY A 270 22.55 -14.22 7.04
CA GLY A 270 22.60 -14.28 5.58
C GLY A 270 23.82 -13.58 4.98
N GLY A 271 23.92 -13.62 3.65
CA GLY A 271 25.01 -12.99 2.90
C GLY A 271 26.38 -13.63 3.13
N LYS A 272 27.45 -12.98 2.66
CA LYS A 272 28.84 -13.45 2.83
C LYS A 272 29.34 -13.34 4.28
N GLY A 273 28.79 -12.38 5.03
CA GLY A 273 29.13 -12.12 6.44
C GLY A 273 28.29 -12.91 7.45
N ASN A 274 27.54 -13.93 7.03
CA ASN A 274 26.64 -14.68 7.90
C ASN A 274 27.36 -15.26 9.13
N MET A 275 26.80 -15.00 10.32
CA MET A 275 27.34 -15.46 11.60
C MET A 275 26.58 -16.65 12.21
N PHE A 276 25.49 -17.09 11.59
CA PHE A 276 24.64 -18.16 12.13
C PHE A 276 24.87 -19.50 11.44
N LYS A 277 24.92 -20.58 12.20
CA LYS A 277 24.80 -21.92 11.65
C LYS A 277 23.34 -22.23 11.33
N ASP A 278 23.07 -22.45 10.05
CA ASP A 278 21.74 -22.87 9.56
C ASP A 278 21.46 -24.34 9.91
N LEU A 279 20.36 -24.58 10.63
CA LEU A 279 19.89 -25.91 11.05
C LEU A 279 18.85 -26.52 10.10
N SER A 280 18.51 -25.81 9.02
CA SER A 280 17.52 -26.14 8.00
C SER A 280 18.15 -26.42 6.64
N GLY A 281 19.45 -26.72 6.61
CA GLY A 281 20.16 -27.09 5.38
C GLY A 281 20.33 -25.93 4.38
N GLY A 282 20.30 -24.68 4.86
CA GLY A 282 20.45 -23.47 4.05
C GLY A 282 19.15 -22.69 3.84
N ALA A 283 17.99 -23.31 4.07
CA ALA A 283 16.68 -22.70 3.82
C ALA A 283 16.34 -21.50 4.73
N ALA A 284 17.14 -21.24 5.77
CA ALA A 284 16.97 -20.07 6.63
C ALA A 284 17.96 -18.93 6.30
N THR A 285 18.91 -19.16 5.39
CA THR A 285 20.02 -18.25 5.07
C THR A 285 20.24 -18.06 3.57
N ASP A 286 19.48 -18.75 2.71
CA ASP A 286 19.54 -18.65 1.25
C ASP A 286 18.67 -17.55 0.65
N PHE A 287 18.01 -16.74 1.49
CA PHE A 287 17.26 -15.57 1.05
C PHE A 287 18.14 -14.56 0.29
N ASN A 288 17.53 -13.84 -0.64
CA ASN A 288 18.26 -12.98 -1.58
C ASN A 288 17.43 -11.77 -2.02
N GLY A 289 18.02 -10.58 -1.92
CA GLY A 289 17.36 -9.33 -2.29
C GLY A 289 16.17 -8.99 -1.39
N GLN A 290 16.18 -9.50 -0.16
CA GLN A 290 15.09 -9.49 0.80
C GLN A 290 14.67 -8.08 1.23
N HIS A 291 13.41 -7.95 1.65
CA HIS A 291 12.78 -6.75 2.17
C HIS A 291 12.06 -7.03 3.50
N HIS A 292 11.65 -5.94 4.16
CA HIS A 292 10.72 -5.93 5.30
C HIS A 292 11.06 -6.95 6.40
N ALA A 293 12.29 -6.89 6.89
CA ALA A 293 12.69 -7.67 8.05
C ALA A 293 12.04 -7.10 9.31
N ARG A 294 11.40 -7.96 10.11
CA ARG A 294 10.78 -7.58 11.39
C ARG A 294 11.05 -8.59 12.50
N PHE A 295 11.21 -8.12 13.72
CA PHE A 295 11.28 -8.94 14.92
C PHE A 295 9.90 -9.34 15.41
N HIS A 296 9.84 -10.54 15.98
CA HIS A 296 8.69 -11.11 16.66
C HIS A 296 9.15 -11.85 17.90
N GLU A 297 8.24 -12.07 18.86
CA GLU A 297 8.52 -12.79 20.11
C GLU A 297 9.79 -12.28 20.82
N ASN A 298 9.90 -10.97 21.06
CA ASN A 298 11.05 -10.32 21.71
C ASN A 298 12.39 -10.62 21.01
N GLY A 299 12.39 -10.63 19.68
CA GLY A 299 13.58 -10.84 18.85
C GLY A 299 13.98 -12.30 18.63
N ARG A 300 13.22 -13.26 19.18
CA ARG A 300 13.45 -14.70 18.96
C ARG A 300 13.15 -15.12 17.52
N ILE A 301 12.14 -14.50 16.90
CA ILE A 301 11.72 -14.80 15.52
C ILE A 301 11.97 -13.56 14.66
N VAL A 302 12.44 -13.79 13.44
CA VAL A 302 12.54 -12.75 12.41
C VAL A 302 11.66 -13.15 11.22
N SER A 303 10.76 -12.26 10.80
CA SER A 303 10.07 -12.40 9.52
C SER A 303 10.85 -11.72 8.41
N ILE A 304 10.88 -12.33 7.23
CA ILE A 304 11.65 -11.86 6.08
C ILE A 304 10.79 -11.99 4.83
N PHE A 305 10.65 -10.92 4.05
CA PHE A 305 10.14 -11.01 2.69
C PHE A 305 11.29 -11.33 1.75
N ASP A 306 11.45 -12.58 1.36
CA ASP A 306 12.51 -13.05 0.46
C ASP A 306 12.05 -12.92 -0.99
N ASN A 307 12.55 -11.89 -1.67
CA ASN A 307 12.30 -11.66 -3.09
C ASN A 307 12.79 -12.83 -3.96
N GLY A 308 13.83 -13.56 -3.52
CA GLY A 308 14.44 -14.64 -4.28
C GLY A 308 15.27 -14.17 -5.47
N ASN A 309 15.46 -12.86 -5.63
CA ASN A 309 16.15 -12.24 -6.76
C ASN A 309 16.86 -10.94 -6.34
N CYS A 310 18.13 -10.82 -6.70
CA CYS A 310 18.94 -9.61 -6.52
C CYS A 310 19.90 -9.50 -7.72
N PRO A 311 20.14 -8.29 -8.26
CA PRO A 311 21.13 -8.09 -9.32
C PRO A 311 22.48 -8.73 -8.99
N GLY A 312 23.08 -9.42 -9.96
CA GLY A 312 24.38 -10.10 -9.80
C GLY A 312 24.34 -11.47 -9.14
N ARG A 313 23.18 -11.93 -8.64
CA ARG A 313 23.04 -13.24 -8.01
C ARG A 313 22.04 -14.12 -8.80
N PRO A 314 22.23 -15.46 -8.80
CA PRO A 314 21.21 -16.36 -9.33
C PRO A 314 19.88 -16.21 -8.58
N VAL A 315 18.78 -16.39 -9.31
CA VAL A 315 17.45 -16.52 -8.70
C VAL A 315 17.43 -17.77 -7.82
N THR A 316 17.00 -17.64 -6.58
CA THR A 316 16.98 -18.74 -5.59
C THR A 316 15.65 -19.47 -5.55
N GLY A 317 14.57 -18.83 -5.99
CA GLY A 317 13.23 -19.41 -6.05
C GLY A 317 12.16 -18.37 -6.38
N PRO A 318 10.87 -18.73 -6.37
CA PRO A 318 9.79 -17.74 -6.35
C PRO A 318 9.89 -16.87 -5.08
N THR A 319 9.26 -15.70 -5.11
CA THR A 319 9.19 -14.85 -3.91
C THR A 319 8.42 -15.56 -2.79
N ARG A 320 8.88 -15.39 -1.56
CA ARG A 320 8.31 -16.05 -0.39
C ARG A 320 8.42 -15.20 0.86
N GLY A 321 7.50 -15.41 1.80
CA GLY A 321 7.67 -14.98 3.18
C GLY A 321 8.37 -16.06 3.99
N LEU A 322 9.27 -15.68 4.89
CA LEU A 322 9.96 -16.59 5.80
C LEU A 322 9.75 -16.13 7.24
N THR A 323 9.65 -17.08 8.15
CA THR A 323 9.91 -16.85 9.58
C THR A 323 11.07 -17.75 9.99
N VAL A 324 12.06 -17.17 10.66
CA VAL A 324 13.24 -17.90 11.16
C VAL A 324 13.39 -17.71 12.66
N VAL A 325 13.77 -18.76 13.36
CA VAL A 325 14.05 -18.74 14.80
C VAL A 325 15.55 -18.56 15.00
N LEU A 326 15.92 -17.58 15.83
CA LEU A 326 17.29 -17.31 16.22
C LEU A 326 17.59 -17.91 17.60
N ASP A 327 18.78 -18.51 17.73
CA ASP A 327 19.44 -18.77 19.01
C ASP A 327 20.76 -18.00 18.98
N THR A 328 20.77 -16.81 19.58
CA THR A 328 21.92 -15.90 19.60
C THR A 328 23.00 -16.29 20.61
N GLU A 329 22.73 -17.24 21.51
CA GLU A 329 23.75 -17.81 22.40
C GLU A 329 24.57 -18.87 21.67
N LYS A 330 23.90 -19.75 20.92
CA LYS A 330 24.56 -20.80 20.11
C LYS A 330 24.92 -20.34 18.70
N MET A 331 24.49 -19.14 18.30
CA MET A 331 24.59 -18.61 16.94
C MET A 331 24.05 -19.61 15.91
N THR A 332 22.82 -20.10 16.14
CA THR A 332 22.12 -20.99 15.19
C THR A 332 20.83 -20.35 14.71
N VAL A 333 20.44 -20.66 13.48
CA VAL A 333 19.18 -20.22 12.88
C VAL A 333 18.43 -21.41 12.30
N GLN A 334 17.10 -21.41 12.40
CA GLN A 334 16.25 -22.45 11.85
C GLN A 334 15.04 -21.83 11.14
N LEU A 335 14.70 -22.34 9.97
CA LEU A 335 13.45 -22.02 9.28
C LEU A 335 12.29 -22.53 10.13
N GLN A 336 11.39 -21.63 10.51
CA GLN A 336 10.15 -21.97 11.19
C GLN A 336 9.03 -22.24 10.20
N HIS A 337 8.83 -21.31 9.26
CA HIS A 337 7.78 -21.38 8.27
C HIS A 337 8.16 -20.64 6.98
N GLU A 338 7.62 -21.12 5.85
CA GLU A 338 7.74 -20.56 4.52
C GLU A 338 6.35 -20.38 3.86
N TYR A 339 6.14 -19.20 3.27
CA TYR A 339 4.91 -18.79 2.59
C TYR A 339 5.23 -18.48 1.12
N ILE A 340 4.98 -19.43 0.22
CA ILE A 340 5.32 -19.30 -1.21
C ILE A 340 4.28 -18.45 -1.94
N SER A 341 4.74 -17.53 -2.81
CA SER A 341 3.87 -16.70 -3.65
C SER A 341 2.91 -17.54 -4.52
N PRO A 342 1.66 -17.09 -4.71
CA PRO A 342 0.73 -17.78 -5.62
C PRO A 342 1.30 -17.77 -7.03
N ASN A 343 1.04 -18.85 -7.79
CA ASN A 343 1.55 -19.04 -9.16
C ASN A 343 3.08 -18.94 -9.30
N SER A 344 3.84 -19.07 -8.21
CA SER A 344 5.30 -18.91 -8.20
C SER A 344 5.77 -17.56 -8.75
N VAL A 345 5.00 -16.50 -8.48
CA VAL A 345 5.35 -15.13 -8.84
C VAL A 345 6.69 -14.74 -8.22
N LEU A 346 7.55 -14.12 -9.03
CA LEU A 346 8.81 -13.52 -8.62
C LEU A 346 8.67 -12.00 -8.64
N THR A 347 9.02 -11.33 -7.53
CA THR A 347 9.16 -9.87 -7.44
C THR A 347 10.65 -9.56 -7.24
N ASP A 348 11.21 -8.72 -8.10
CA ASP A 348 12.65 -8.42 -8.09
C ASP A 348 13.07 -7.32 -7.09
N ASN A 349 12.10 -6.60 -6.55
CA ASN A 349 12.28 -5.54 -5.56
C ASN A 349 11.00 -5.31 -4.75
N SER A 350 11.10 -4.48 -3.72
CA SER A 350 9.97 -4.07 -2.87
C SER A 350 9.23 -5.26 -2.25
N GLY A 351 8.07 -4.99 -1.66
CA GLY A 351 7.21 -5.98 -1.03
C GLY A 351 7.33 -6.02 0.49
N SER A 352 6.37 -6.70 1.09
CA SER A 352 6.22 -6.77 2.55
C SER A 352 5.69 -8.12 2.98
N MET A 353 6.13 -8.54 4.16
CA MET A 353 5.49 -9.59 4.94
C MET A 353 5.00 -8.99 6.26
N GLN A 354 3.72 -9.18 6.58
CA GLN A 354 3.14 -8.76 7.86
C GLN A 354 2.48 -9.97 8.52
N ILE A 355 2.78 -10.18 9.81
CA ILE A 355 2.05 -11.14 10.65
C ILE A 355 0.97 -10.35 11.39
N LEU A 356 -0.29 -10.75 11.24
CA LEU A 356 -1.44 -10.11 11.89
C LEU A 356 -1.67 -10.71 13.29
N ASP A 357 -2.40 -10.00 14.14
CA ASP A 357 -2.80 -10.48 15.48
C ASP A 357 -3.59 -11.79 15.44
N SER A 358 -4.27 -12.08 14.32
CA SER A 358 -4.96 -13.35 14.09
C SER A 358 -4.01 -14.54 13.89
N GLY A 359 -2.71 -14.28 13.67
CA GLY A 359 -1.71 -15.24 13.23
C GLY A 359 -1.69 -15.43 11.71
N ASN A 360 -2.57 -14.78 10.95
CA ASN A 360 -2.48 -14.80 9.48
C ASN A 360 -1.27 -13.98 9.01
N VAL A 361 -0.76 -14.34 7.84
CA VAL A 361 0.39 -13.69 7.21
C VAL A 361 -0.02 -13.06 5.91
N VAL A 362 0.20 -11.76 5.76
CA VAL A 362 -0.05 -11.00 4.54
C VAL A 362 1.27 -10.77 3.80
N LEU A 363 1.31 -11.15 2.53
CA LEU A 363 2.40 -10.85 1.61
C LEU A 363 1.93 -9.84 0.56
N GLY A 364 2.59 -8.68 0.51
CA GLY A 364 2.41 -7.68 -0.55
C GLY A 364 3.53 -7.78 -1.57
N PHE A 365 3.21 -7.97 -2.85
CA PHE A 365 4.20 -8.32 -3.87
C PHE A 365 4.72 -7.13 -4.71
N GLY A 366 4.89 -5.96 -4.09
CA GLY A 366 5.72 -4.88 -4.64
C GLY A 366 5.37 -4.45 -6.09
N PRO A 367 6.26 -4.75 -7.07
CA PRO A 367 6.06 -4.45 -8.49
C PRO A 367 4.99 -5.32 -9.17
N ASN A 368 4.56 -6.39 -8.51
CA ASN A 368 3.43 -7.19 -8.92
C ASN A 368 2.23 -6.67 -8.14
N ALA A 369 1.26 -6.15 -8.88
CA ALA A 369 0.07 -5.52 -8.37
C ALA A 369 -0.87 -6.58 -7.74
N ASN A 370 -0.40 -7.26 -6.69
CA ASN A 370 -1.12 -8.31 -5.98
C ASN A 370 -0.67 -8.42 -4.52
N TRP A 371 -1.55 -9.02 -3.71
CA TRP A 371 -1.23 -9.48 -2.37
C TRP A 371 -1.90 -10.82 -2.10
N ALA A 372 -1.34 -11.56 -1.15
CA ALA A 372 -1.89 -12.81 -0.67
C ALA A 372 -1.91 -12.85 0.85
N GLU A 373 -2.87 -13.55 1.41
CA GLU A 373 -2.98 -13.82 2.85
C GLU A 373 -2.98 -15.33 3.09
N TYR A 374 -2.24 -15.75 4.10
CA TYR A 374 -2.02 -17.15 4.46
C TYR A 374 -2.40 -17.38 5.91
N ALA A 375 -2.88 -18.58 6.22
CA ALA A 375 -2.92 -19.05 7.59
C ALA A 375 -1.49 -19.26 8.11
N SER A 376 -1.30 -19.24 9.43
CA SER A 376 0.02 -19.47 10.08
C SER A 376 0.71 -20.78 9.71
N ASN A 377 -0.02 -21.74 9.13
CA ASN A 377 0.52 -23.01 8.65
C ASN A 377 0.93 -22.99 7.17
N GLY A 378 0.82 -21.86 6.48
CA GLY A 378 1.19 -21.69 5.07
C GLY A 378 0.06 -21.90 4.06
N SER A 379 -1.15 -22.23 4.52
CA SER A 379 -2.30 -22.41 3.62
C SER A 379 -2.72 -21.06 3.04
N LEU A 380 -2.80 -20.95 1.71
CA LEU A 380 -3.32 -19.76 1.04
C LEU A 380 -4.80 -19.55 1.40
N LEU A 381 -5.14 -18.39 1.93
CA LEU A 381 -6.50 -18.00 2.32
C LEU A 381 -7.11 -17.02 1.32
N CYS A 382 -6.36 -15.98 0.95
CA CYS A 382 -6.81 -14.97 -0.01
C CYS A 382 -5.69 -14.62 -0.99
N ASN A 383 -6.08 -14.32 -2.23
CA ASN A 383 -5.18 -13.79 -3.26
C ASN A 383 -5.95 -12.79 -4.11
N VAL A 384 -5.45 -11.56 -4.17
CA VAL A 384 -6.14 -10.45 -4.83
C VAL A 384 -5.18 -9.73 -5.76
N HIS A 385 -5.61 -9.54 -6.99
CA HIS A 385 -4.91 -8.76 -8.00
C HIS A 385 -5.54 -7.35 -8.07
N MET A 386 -4.69 -6.32 -8.01
CA MET A 386 -5.03 -4.93 -8.26
C MET A 386 -4.59 -4.48 -9.67
N GLY A 387 -3.95 -5.37 -10.42
CA GLY A 387 -3.59 -5.16 -11.81
C GLY A 387 -3.56 -6.46 -12.60
N PRO A 388 -3.60 -6.40 -13.94
CA PRO A 388 -3.52 -7.58 -14.78
C PRO A 388 -2.22 -8.36 -14.57
N GLU A 389 -2.33 -9.68 -14.35
CA GLU A 389 -1.18 -10.59 -14.20
C GLU A 389 -0.21 -10.53 -15.39
N THR A 390 -0.71 -10.32 -16.62
CA THR A 390 0.13 -10.20 -17.82
C THR A 390 1.11 -9.02 -17.78
N PHE A 391 0.91 -8.06 -16.88
CA PHE A 391 1.75 -6.89 -16.68
C PHE A 391 2.55 -6.93 -15.37
N PHE A 392 2.54 -8.04 -14.63
CA PHE A 392 3.43 -8.22 -13.49
C PHE A 392 4.90 -7.97 -13.89
N ASN A 393 5.66 -7.32 -12.99
CA ASN A 393 7.02 -6.82 -13.16
C ASN A 393 7.25 -5.77 -14.27
N SER A 394 6.27 -5.44 -15.10
CA SER A 394 6.44 -4.42 -16.14
C SER A 394 6.40 -2.97 -15.60
N GLY A 395 5.87 -2.81 -14.39
CA GLY A 395 5.75 -1.54 -13.69
C GLY A 395 4.59 -0.65 -14.13
N GLU A 396 3.58 -1.22 -14.78
CA GLU A 396 2.36 -0.50 -15.17
C GLU A 396 1.58 -0.05 -13.92
N ILE A 397 1.42 -0.96 -12.94
CA ILE A 397 0.90 -0.70 -11.59
C ILE A 397 1.87 -1.29 -10.58
N ARG A 398 2.09 -0.61 -9.47
CA ARG A 398 2.97 -0.97 -8.36
C ARG A 398 2.38 -0.52 -7.04
N SER A 399 2.75 -1.23 -5.99
CA SER A 399 2.58 -0.79 -4.59
C SER A 399 3.83 -1.18 -3.84
N TYR A 400 4.54 -0.24 -3.20
CA TYR A 400 5.83 -0.58 -2.58
C TYR A 400 5.67 -1.65 -1.49
N ARG A 401 4.68 -1.47 -0.60
CA ARG A 401 4.22 -2.45 0.38
C ARG A 401 2.70 -2.52 0.35
N ILE A 402 2.17 -3.61 0.87
CA ILE A 402 0.75 -3.75 1.21
C ILE A 402 0.69 -4.25 2.65
N SER A 403 -0.13 -3.60 3.46
CA SER A 403 -0.37 -3.97 4.85
C SER A 403 -1.86 -3.98 5.15
N LYS A 404 -2.21 -4.62 6.26
CA LYS A 404 -3.55 -4.66 6.83
C LYS A 404 -3.47 -4.14 8.25
N SER A 405 -4.23 -3.08 8.54
CA SER A 405 -4.19 -2.41 9.84
C SER A 405 -5.56 -1.87 10.23
N PRO A 406 -5.84 -1.76 11.54
CA PRO A 406 -7.03 -1.07 12.00
C PRO A 406 -6.94 0.43 11.72
N TRP A 407 -8.08 1.05 11.43
CA TRP A 407 -8.18 2.49 11.22
C TRP A 407 -9.53 3.01 11.67
N VAL A 408 -9.55 4.20 12.26
CA VAL A 408 -10.79 4.93 12.53
C VAL A 408 -10.65 6.32 11.92
N GLY A 409 -11.46 6.59 10.91
CA GLY A 409 -11.45 7.84 10.14
C GLY A 409 -12.62 8.75 10.49
N HIS A 410 -12.29 10.00 10.81
CA HIS A 410 -13.19 11.10 11.16
C HIS A 410 -12.93 12.31 10.25
N PRO A 411 -13.20 12.19 8.94
CA PRO A 411 -12.87 13.24 7.97
C PRO A 411 -13.53 14.57 8.32
N GLN A 412 -12.79 15.67 8.14
CA GLN A 412 -13.32 17.03 8.28
C GLN A 412 -14.07 17.52 7.04
N THR A 413 -13.99 16.79 5.92
CA THR A 413 -14.76 17.07 4.71
C THR A 413 -16.24 16.74 4.93
N MET A 414 -17.11 17.41 4.18
CA MET A 414 -18.51 17.01 4.11
C MET A 414 -18.67 15.78 3.21
N PRO A 415 -19.64 14.89 3.47
CA PRO A 415 -20.02 13.87 2.50
C PRO A 415 -20.51 14.53 1.20
N GLU A 416 -20.35 13.84 0.08
CA GLU A 416 -20.69 14.32 -1.26
C GLU A 416 -21.98 13.67 -1.78
N ILE A 417 -22.70 14.38 -2.67
CA ILE A 417 -23.96 13.91 -3.26
C ILE A 417 -24.05 14.31 -4.74
N ALA A 418 -24.54 13.39 -5.57
CA ALA A 418 -24.87 13.63 -6.96
C ALA A 418 -26.27 13.07 -7.32
N VAL A 419 -26.89 13.66 -8.33
CA VAL A 419 -28.11 13.13 -8.95
C VAL A 419 -27.82 12.85 -10.41
N ASP A 420 -28.00 11.60 -10.82
CA ASP A 420 -27.84 11.18 -12.21
C ASP A 420 -28.92 10.17 -12.59
N ASP A 421 -29.51 10.35 -13.77
CA ASP A 421 -30.63 9.56 -14.31
C ASP A 421 -31.74 9.17 -13.30
N GLY A 422 -32.14 10.10 -12.43
CA GLY A 422 -33.20 9.87 -11.43
C GLY A 422 -32.75 9.02 -10.24
N ARG A 423 -31.45 8.82 -10.04
CA ARG A 423 -30.84 8.16 -8.89
C ARG A 423 -30.01 9.17 -8.10
N VAL A 424 -29.82 8.91 -6.81
CA VAL A 424 -28.94 9.70 -5.94
C VAL A 424 -27.74 8.85 -5.60
N TYR A 425 -26.55 9.43 -5.70
CA TYR A 425 -25.30 8.80 -5.30
C TYR A 425 -24.69 9.61 -4.17
N VAL A 426 -24.21 8.92 -3.14
CA VAL A 426 -23.60 9.55 -1.96
C VAL A 426 -22.35 8.80 -1.53
N SER A 427 -21.33 9.55 -1.11
CA SER A 427 -20.08 8.99 -0.63
C SER A 427 -19.46 9.89 0.45
N TRP A 428 -18.55 9.34 1.25
CA TRP A 428 -17.79 10.13 2.22
C TRP A 428 -16.36 9.59 2.38
N ASN A 429 -15.42 10.25 1.71
CA ASN A 429 -14.02 9.85 1.69
C ASN A 429 -13.42 9.82 3.11
N GLY A 430 -13.12 8.62 3.60
CA GLY A 430 -12.46 8.37 4.88
C GLY A 430 -13.38 8.21 6.09
N ALA A 431 -14.70 8.29 5.95
CA ALA A 431 -15.60 8.10 7.10
C ALA A 431 -15.80 6.61 7.40
N THR A 432 -15.18 6.09 8.46
CA THR A 432 -15.27 4.67 8.83
C THR A 432 -16.42 4.36 9.80
N GLU A 433 -16.88 5.36 10.56
CA GLU A 433 -17.88 5.16 11.64
C GLU A 433 -19.34 5.25 11.16
N MET A 434 -19.57 5.55 9.88
CA MET A 434 -20.92 5.61 9.33
C MET A 434 -21.43 4.22 8.92
N SER A 435 -22.74 4.03 9.03
CA SER A 435 -23.41 2.75 8.73
C SER A 435 -24.66 2.89 7.86
N MET A 436 -25.28 4.08 7.85
CA MET A 436 -26.48 4.35 7.06
C MET A 436 -26.47 5.78 6.54
N TRP A 437 -27.23 6.00 5.47
CA TRP A 437 -27.60 7.29 4.92
C TRP A 437 -29.08 7.57 5.21
N SER A 438 -29.39 8.78 5.68
CA SER A 438 -30.76 9.31 5.70
C SER A 438 -30.93 10.28 4.54
N LEU A 439 -31.76 9.93 3.56
CA LEU A 439 -32.08 10.81 2.44
C LEU A 439 -33.22 11.75 2.83
N ASN A 440 -33.00 13.05 2.69
CA ASN A 440 -33.96 14.07 3.11
C ASN A 440 -34.29 14.98 1.93
N VAL A 441 -35.53 15.48 1.91
CA VAL A 441 -36.00 16.50 0.96
C VAL A 441 -36.33 17.79 1.69
N THR A 442 -35.99 18.92 1.07
CA THR A 442 -36.25 20.28 1.57
C THR A 442 -36.63 21.20 0.42
N ASP A 443 -37.40 22.25 0.70
CA ASP A 443 -37.68 23.34 -0.24
C ASP A 443 -36.65 24.48 -0.17
N ILE A 444 -35.80 24.47 0.85
CA ILE A 444 -34.78 25.48 1.12
C ILE A 444 -33.42 24.91 0.76
N GLU A 445 -32.61 25.70 0.06
CA GLU A 445 -31.20 25.38 -0.20
C GLU A 445 -30.39 25.47 1.10
N GLY A 446 -29.56 24.46 1.36
CA GLY A 446 -28.78 24.33 2.60
C GLY A 446 -29.38 23.42 3.67
N VAL A 447 -28.56 23.08 4.67
CA VAL A 447 -28.88 22.17 5.79
C VAL A 447 -29.37 23.01 6.98
N GLY A 448 -30.57 22.73 7.50
CA GLY A 448 -31.12 23.40 8.71
C GLY A 448 -32.54 23.96 8.59
N GLY A 449 -33.18 23.88 7.41
CA GLY A 449 -34.61 24.14 7.24
C GLY A 449 -35.50 22.95 7.60
N GLU A 450 -36.82 23.12 7.54
CA GLU A 450 -37.76 22.00 7.62
C GLU A 450 -37.47 21.00 6.49
N SER A 451 -37.16 19.76 6.86
CA SER A 451 -36.89 18.68 5.91
C SER A 451 -37.72 17.45 6.23
N VAL A 452 -38.06 16.68 5.20
CA VAL A 452 -38.75 15.40 5.33
C VAL A 452 -37.78 14.29 4.98
N CYS A 453 -37.59 13.33 5.90
CA CYS A 453 -36.84 12.11 5.63
C CYS A 453 -37.64 11.23 4.66
N LEU A 454 -37.04 10.94 3.50
CA LEU A 454 -37.59 10.07 2.48
C LEU A 454 -37.30 8.59 2.76
N GLY A 455 -36.24 8.30 3.51
CA GLY A 455 -35.85 6.94 3.88
C GLY A 455 -34.45 6.88 4.47
N ALA A 456 -34.16 5.75 5.12
CA ALA A 456 -32.82 5.39 5.58
C ALA A 456 -32.32 4.17 4.80
N PHE A 457 -31.07 4.23 4.36
CA PHE A 457 -30.45 3.25 3.47
C PHE A 457 -29.11 2.81 4.06
N PRO A 458 -28.82 1.51 4.15
CA PRO A 458 -27.50 1.04 4.58
C PRO A 458 -26.39 1.61 3.69
N LYS A 459 -25.22 1.87 4.27
CA LYS A 459 -24.01 2.10 3.47
C LYS A 459 -23.71 0.83 2.67
N ASP A 460 -23.50 0.98 1.38
CA ASP A 460 -23.04 -0.07 0.49
C ASP A 460 -21.84 0.46 -0.30
N GLY A 461 -20.74 -0.29 -0.31
CA GLY A 461 -19.47 0.13 -0.93
C GLY A 461 -18.91 1.48 -0.44
N PHE A 462 -18.12 2.14 -1.27
CA PHE A 462 -17.66 3.52 -1.08
C PHE A 462 -18.79 4.51 -1.39
N GLU A 463 -19.42 4.31 -2.54
CA GLU A 463 -20.52 5.11 -3.05
C GLU A 463 -21.82 4.31 -2.95
N THR A 464 -22.81 4.88 -2.27
CA THR A 464 -24.12 4.25 -2.13
C THR A 464 -25.09 4.89 -3.12
N GLU A 465 -25.70 4.06 -3.97
CA GLU A 465 -26.84 4.47 -4.77
C GLU A 465 -28.12 4.39 -3.92
N ILE A 466 -28.87 5.49 -3.92
CA ILE A 466 -30.13 5.61 -3.21
C ILE A 466 -31.25 5.84 -4.24
N PRO A 467 -32.25 4.94 -4.31
CA PRO A 467 -33.42 5.15 -5.13
C PRO A 467 -34.29 6.27 -4.53
N VAL A 468 -34.72 7.20 -5.37
CA VAL A 468 -35.62 8.28 -4.95
C VAL A 468 -37.07 7.90 -5.23
N PRO A 469 -38.01 8.06 -4.27
CA PRO A 469 -39.43 7.87 -4.51
C PRO A 469 -39.92 8.71 -5.69
N THR A 470 -40.92 8.24 -6.45
CA THR A 470 -41.30 8.80 -7.77
C THR A 470 -41.76 10.27 -7.79
N ASN A 471 -41.95 10.94 -6.65
CA ASN A 471 -42.29 12.37 -6.57
C ASN A 471 -42.01 12.92 -5.15
N PRO A 472 -40.76 13.23 -4.78
CA PRO A 472 -40.52 13.95 -3.54
C PRO A 472 -41.11 15.38 -3.68
N THR A 473 -41.79 15.85 -2.63
CA THR A 473 -42.55 17.11 -2.67
C THR A 473 -41.68 18.37 -2.59
N GLY A 474 -40.39 18.24 -2.27
CA GLY A 474 -39.46 19.36 -2.19
C GLY A 474 -38.51 19.49 -3.38
N ARG A 475 -37.82 20.63 -3.43
CA ARG A 475 -36.96 21.04 -4.56
C ARG A 475 -35.54 20.48 -4.49
N TYR A 476 -35.03 20.27 -3.28
CA TYR A 476 -33.65 19.87 -3.02
C TYR A 476 -33.60 18.59 -2.19
N LEU A 477 -32.54 17.81 -2.42
CA LEU A 477 -32.20 16.62 -1.65
C LEU A 477 -30.87 16.86 -0.93
N PHE A 478 -30.72 16.27 0.24
CA PHE A 478 -29.43 16.08 0.90
C PHE A 478 -29.44 14.76 1.67
N ALA A 479 -28.25 14.22 1.93
CA ALA A 479 -28.11 13.02 2.73
C ALA A 479 -27.37 13.32 4.03
N SER A 480 -27.76 12.64 5.10
CA SER A 480 -27.06 12.65 6.39
C SER A 480 -26.46 11.28 6.65
N ALA A 481 -25.16 11.23 6.93
CA ALA A 481 -24.46 10.01 7.33
C ALA A 481 -24.73 9.73 8.82
N LEU A 482 -25.17 8.51 9.12
CA LEU A 482 -25.54 8.06 10.46
C LEU A 482 -24.61 6.96 10.96
N ASN A 483 -24.19 7.03 12.22
CA ASN A 483 -23.52 5.91 12.88
C ASN A 483 -24.51 4.80 13.29
N ARG A 484 -23.99 3.70 13.86
CA ARG A 484 -24.82 2.55 14.28
C ARG A 484 -25.85 2.89 15.37
N ALA A 485 -25.64 3.97 16.12
CA ALA A 485 -26.59 4.48 17.12
C ALA A 485 -27.64 5.43 16.53
N GLY A 486 -27.60 5.70 15.22
CA GLY A 486 -28.50 6.63 14.53
C GLY A 486 -28.13 8.11 14.72
N GLN A 487 -26.95 8.42 15.24
CA GLN A 487 -26.47 9.80 15.38
C GLN A 487 -25.93 10.31 14.04
N VAL A 488 -26.28 11.54 13.70
CA VAL A 488 -25.75 12.23 12.50
C VAL A 488 -24.28 12.57 12.73
N LEU A 489 -23.42 12.07 11.84
CA LEU A 489 -21.99 12.36 11.82
C LEU A 489 -21.66 13.53 10.89
N GLY A 490 -22.39 13.68 9.79
CA GLY A 490 -22.21 14.71 8.79
C GLY A 490 -23.36 14.73 7.78
N SER A 491 -23.49 15.82 7.03
CA SER A 491 -24.52 15.97 6.00
C SER A 491 -23.93 16.57 4.74
N THR A 492 -24.47 16.17 3.59
CA THR A 492 -24.04 16.66 2.28
C THR A 492 -24.51 18.10 2.09
N SER A 493 -24.00 18.77 1.06
CA SER A 493 -24.69 19.92 0.49
C SER A 493 -26.05 19.51 -0.09
N THR A 494 -26.92 20.48 -0.38
CA THR A 494 -28.18 20.23 -1.07
C THR A 494 -27.97 20.16 -2.59
N VAL A 495 -28.58 19.17 -3.24
CA VAL A 495 -28.62 19.02 -4.70
C VAL A 495 -30.04 19.18 -5.22
N GLN A 496 -30.23 19.82 -6.36
CA GLN A 496 -31.55 20.01 -6.95
C GLN A 496 -32.05 18.70 -7.55
N TRP A 497 -33.22 18.21 -7.11
CA TRP A 497 -33.81 16.97 -7.63
C TRP A 497 -34.35 17.11 -9.06
N ARG A 498 -34.83 18.32 -9.43
CA ARG A 498 -35.36 18.62 -10.76
C ARG A 498 -34.42 19.53 -11.53
N SER A 499 -33.43 18.96 -12.21
CA SER A 499 -32.79 19.68 -13.32
C SER A 499 -33.81 19.81 -14.46
N LYS A 500 -33.93 21.00 -15.07
CA LYS A 500 -34.67 21.10 -16.34
C LYS A 500 -34.03 20.10 -17.31
N PRO A 501 -34.81 19.38 -18.14
CA PRO A 501 -34.22 18.51 -19.16
C PRO A 501 -33.24 19.35 -19.98
N ARG A 502 -32.00 18.86 -20.14
CA ARG A 502 -31.05 19.45 -21.10
C ARG A 502 -31.79 19.58 -22.41
N GLN A 503 -32.08 20.80 -22.85
CA GLN A 503 -32.56 21.02 -24.21
C GLN A 503 -31.46 20.46 -25.11
N GLY A 504 -31.78 19.38 -25.83
CA GLY A 504 -30.87 18.79 -26.79
C GLY A 504 -30.39 19.89 -27.71
N ILE A 505 -29.07 20.07 -27.77
CA ILE A 505 -28.45 20.83 -28.85
C ILE A 505 -28.75 20.02 -30.10
N VAL A 506 -29.78 20.43 -30.83
CA VAL A 506 -29.98 20.03 -32.21
C VAL A 506 -28.80 20.64 -32.97
N HIS A 507 -27.82 19.82 -33.32
CA HIS A 507 -26.94 20.14 -34.43
C HIS A 507 -27.82 20.24 -35.67
N GLN A 508 -28.27 21.45 -36.01
CA GLN A 508 -28.66 21.75 -37.36
C GLN A 508 -27.37 21.82 -38.18
N GLY A 509 -27.20 20.83 -39.04
CA GLY A 509 -26.10 20.81 -39.99
C GLY A 509 -26.19 22.00 -40.96
N LEU A 510 -25.00 22.43 -41.39
CA LEU A 510 -24.64 22.71 -42.78
C LEU A 510 -23.16 22.37 -42.94
#